data_AF-A0AAN7T2Y0-F1
#
_entry.id   AF-A0AAN7T2Y0-F1
#
_cell.length_a   1.000
_cell.length_b   1.000
_cell.length_c   1.000
_cell.angle_alpha   90.00
_cell.angle_beta   90.00
_cell.angle_gamma   90.00
#
_symmetry.space_group_name_H-M   'P 1'
#
loop_
_entity.id
_entity.type
_entity.pdbx_description
1 polymer ?
#
loop_
_entity_poly.entity_id
_entity_poly.type
_entity_poly.pdbx_seq_one_letter_code
_entity_poly.pdbx_strand_id
1 'polypeptide(L)'
;MVKSKEDVIEDFNKTVNMTAEELEEWLKGDKSQGTGWSKSDGSGESIGHESGRKIVEILKKNPKKDSSKYTDEDVQHMRRVAAYNKRHLAQEEKAKQDTNSRSYKSLKNWGHDAQKSA
;
A
#
# COMPACT_ATOMS: atom_id res chain seq x y z
N MET A 1 -17.39 -15.30 0.81
CA MET A 1 -17.80 -14.44 -0.32
C MET A 1 -16.64 -13.53 -0.70
N VAL A 2 -16.40 -13.33 -1.99
CA VAL A 2 -15.46 -12.30 -2.47
C VAL A 2 -16.13 -10.93 -2.27
N LYS A 3 -15.39 -9.96 -1.73
CA LYS A 3 -15.91 -8.59 -1.52
C LYS A 3 -16.32 -7.94 -2.85
N SER A 4 -17.37 -7.12 -2.80
CA SER A 4 -17.81 -6.27 -3.92
C SER A 4 -16.69 -5.31 -4.35
N LYS A 5 -16.84 -4.68 -5.54
CA LYS A 5 -15.86 -3.68 -5.99
C LYS A 5 -15.89 -2.46 -5.06
N GLU A 6 -17.08 -2.09 -4.62
CA GLU A 6 -17.36 -0.96 -3.75
C GLU A 6 -16.69 -1.14 -2.38
N ASP A 7 -16.85 -2.31 -1.76
CA ASP A 7 -16.21 -2.63 -0.47
C ASP A 7 -14.68 -2.62 -0.57
N VAL A 8 -14.14 -3.07 -1.72
CA VAL A 8 -12.69 -3.07 -1.97
C VAL A 8 -12.16 -1.65 -2.10
N ILE A 9 -12.86 -0.80 -2.86
CA ILE A 9 -12.49 0.61 -3.04
C ILE A 9 -12.56 1.35 -1.70
N GLU A 10 -13.60 1.10 -0.91
CA GLU A 10 -13.74 1.67 0.42
C GLU A 10 -12.59 1.23 1.35
N ASP A 11 -12.30 -0.07 1.38
CA ASP A 11 -11.23 -0.62 2.21
C ASP A 11 -9.86 -0.09 1.81
N PHE A 12 -9.60 0.04 0.50
CA PHE A 12 -8.37 0.63 -0.02
C PHE A 12 -8.24 2.08 0.44
N ASN A 13 -9.29 2.90 0.25
CA ASN A 13 -9.26 4.31 0.61
C ASN A 13 -9.19 4.56 2.13
N LYS A 14 -9.65 3.61 2.95
CA LYS A 14 -9.47 3.63 4.41
C LYS A 14 -8.08 3.21 4.86
N THR A 15 -7.42 2.35 4.10
CA THR A 15 -6.14 1.76 4.51
C THR A 15 -4.92 2.44 3.88
N VAL A 16 -5.06 3.09 2.73
CA VAL A 16 -4.01 3.91 2.12
C VAL A 16 -4.18 5.36 2.60
N ASN A 17 -3.27 5.82 3.47
CA ASN A 17 -3.31 7.14 4.10
C ASN A 17 -2.13 8.06 3.69
N MET A 18 -1.24 7.56 2.82
CA MET A 18 -0.19 8.36 2.19
C MET A 18 -0.69 8.97 0.88
N THR A 19 -0.28 10.20 0.57
CA THR A 19 -0.50 10.79 -0.75
C THR A 19 0.39 10.14 -1.80
N ALA A 20 0.12 10.41 -3.08
CA ALA A 20 0.96 9.94 -4.17
C ALA A 20 2.41 10.43 -4.01
N GLU A 21 2.58 11.70 -3.64
CA GLU A 21 3.88 12.36 -3.47
C GLU A 21 4.64 11.80 -2.27
N GLU A 22 3.97 11.61 -1.12
CA GLU A 22 4.59 11.04 0.07
C GLU A 22 5.07 9.61 -0.17
N LEU A 23 4.25 8.80 -0.86
CA LEU A 23 4.59 7.43 -1.18
C LEU A 23 5.72 7.37 -2.22
N GLU A 24 5.65 8.19 -3.26
CA GLU A 24 6.71 8.29 -4.27
C GLU A 24 8.05 8.67 -3.67
N GLU A 25 8.08 9.63 -2.73
CA GLU A 25 9.31 10.02 -2.05
C GLU A 25 9.84 8.91 -1.13
N TRP A 26 8.95 8.24 -0.40
CA TRP A 26 9.32 7.08 0.41
C TRP A 26 9.95 5.96 -0.43
N LEU A 27 9.37 5.65 -1.60
CA LEU A 27 9.82 4.56 -2.46
C LEU A 27 11.23 4.75 -3.01
N LYS A 28 11.70 6.00 -3.15
CA LYS A 28 13.07 6.29 -3.60
C LYS A 28 14.14 5.89 -2.59
N GLY A 29 13.81 5.76 -1.31
CA GLY A 29 14.78 5.50 -0.25
C GLY A 29 15.15 4.02 -0.09
N ASP A 30 16.39 3.77 0.36
CA ASP A 30 16.92 2.42 0.59
C ASP A 30 16.07 1.58 1.56
N LYS A 31 15.46 2.25 2.56
CA LYS A 31 14.57 1.59 3.53
C LYS A 31 13.37 0.94 2.84
N SER A 32 12.83 1.55 1.79
CA SER A 32 11.74 1.03 1.00
C SER A 32 12.20 -0.14 0.13
N GLN A 33 13.29 0.06 -0.61
CA GLN A 33 13.82 -0.91 -1.58
C GLN A 33 14.28 -2.21 -0.91
N GLY A 34 14.87 -2.12 0.28
CA GLY A 34 15.37 -3.27 1.04
C GLY A 34 14.33 -4.01 1.90
N THR A 35 13.05 -3.60 1.88
CA THR A 35 12.02 -4.17 2.76
C THR A 35 10.99 -5.01 2.01
N GLY A 36 10.75 -6.22 2.50
CA GLY A 36 9.66 -7.10 2.08
C GLY A 36 10.16 -8.43 1.50
N TRP A 37 9.25 -9.15 0.85
CA TRP A 37 9.59 -10.34 0.08
C TRP A 37 10.08 -9.96 -1.30
N SER A 38 11.27 -10.41 -1.68
CA SER A 38 11.78 -10.29 -3.04
C SER A 38 10.89 -11.03 -4.03
N LYS A 39 10.74 -10.44 -5.21
CA LYS A 39 10.11 -11.08 -6.36
C LYS A 39 10.99 -12.20 -6.89
N SER A 40 10.36 -13.20 -7.48
CA SER A 40 11.04 -14.35 -8.10
C SER A 40 11.48 -14.10 -9.55
N ASP A 41 11.39 -12.86 -10.03
CA ASP A 41 11.69 -12.48 -11.43
C ASP A 41 13.13 -12.02 -11.65
N GLY A 42 14.00 -12.14 -10.64
CA GLY A 42 15.41 -11.77 -10.73
C GLY A 42 15.70 -10.26 -10.67
N SER A 43 14.67 -9.42 -10.54
CA SER A 43 14.84 -7.95 -10.44
C SER A 43 15.47 -7.48 -9.12
N GLY A 44 15.48 -8.33 -8.09
CA GLY A 44 15.88 -7.95 -6.73
C GLY A 44 14.85 -7.08 -5.99
N GLU A 45 13.78 -6.65 -6.67
CA GLU A 45 12.74 -5.81 -6.10
C GLU A 45 11.81 -6.58 -5.17
N SER A 46 11.30 -5.93 -4.12
CA SER A 46 10.26 -6.52 -3.26
C SER A 46 8.84 -6.33 -3.82
N ILE A 47 7.97 -7.31 -3.55
CA ILE A 47 6.54 -7.26 -3.92
C ILE A 47 5.87 -6.00 -3.36
N GLY A 48 6.23 -5.59 -2.14
CA GLY A 48 5.69 -4.39 -1.52
C GLY A 48 6.12 -3.13 -2.25
N HIS A 49 7.39 -3.05 -2.65
CA HIS A 49 7.92 -1.90 -3.39
C HIS A 49 7.23 -1.74 -4.75
N GLU A 50 7.06 -2.84 -5.51
CA GLU A 50 6.31 -2.83 -6.77
C GLU A 50 4.86 -2.39 -6.55
N SER A 51 4.23 -2.93 -5.50
CA SER A 51 2.86 -2.56 -5.12
C SER A 51 2.75 -1.07 -4.82
N GLY A 52 3.73 -0.48 -4.13
CA GLY A 52 3.79 0.94 -3.84
C GLY A 52 3.78 1.79 -5.11
N ARG A 53 4.54 1.41 -6.15
CA ARG A 53 4.50 2.13 -7.44
C ARG A 53 3.12 2.11 -8.09
N LYS A 54 2.45 0.95 -8.08
CA LYS A 54 1.08 0.83 -8.60
C LYS A 54 0.08 1.67 -7.79
N ILE A 55 0.26 1.77 -6.47
CA ILE A 55 -0.55 2.65 -5.63
C ILE A 55 -0.35 4.12 -6.05
N VAL A 56 0.89 4.56 -6.27
CA VAL A 56 1.19 5.91 -6.77
C VAL A 56 0.47 6.18 -8.10
N GLU A 57 0.52 5.24 -9.05
CA GLU A 57 -0.17 5.35 -10.34
C GLU A 57 -1.69 5.50 -10.17
N ILE A 58 -2.30 4.65 -9.33
CA ILE A 58 -3.75 4.70 -9.02
C ILE A 58 -4.13 6.05 -8.42
N LEU A 59 -3.35 6.56 -7.45
CA LEU A 59 -3.60 7.83 -6.78
C LEU A 59 -3.45 9.02 -7.74
N LYS A 60 -2.43 9.01 -8.61
CA LYS A 60 -2.21 10.06 -9.63
C LYS A 60 -3.30 10.05 -10.71
N LYS A 61 -3.75 8.86 -11.13
CA LYS A 61 -4.82 8.68 -12.14
C LYS A 61 -6.19 9.14 -11.62
N ASN A 62 -6.48 8.93 -10.34
CA ASN A 62 -7.78 9.25 -9.75
C ASN A 62 -7.67 9.97 -8.40
N PRO A 63 -7.19 11.22 -8.38
CA PRO A 63 -6.93 11.96 -7.14
C PRO A 63 -8.22 12.28 -6.36
N LYS A 64 -9.37 12.31 -7.04
CA LYS A 64 -10.69 12.56 -6.43
C LYS A 64 -11.35 11.29 -5.88
N LYS A 65 -10.72 10.12 -6.02
CA LYS A 65 -11.24 8.82 -5.54
C LYS A 65 -12.63 8.48 -6.08
N ASP A 66 -12.90 8.87 -7.32
CA ASP A 66 -14.17 8.59 -8.00
C ASP A 66 -14.25 7.10 -8.36
N SER A 67 -15.16 6.36 -7.73
CA SER A 67 -15.26 4.90 -7.89
C SER A 67 -15.48 4.47 -9.34
N SER A 68 -16.12 5.30 -10.16
CA SER A 68 -16.41 4.99 -11.57
C SER A 68 -15.17 5.02 -12.49
N LYS A 69 -14.06 5.61 -12.02
CA LYS A 69 -12.83 5.78 -12.81
C LYS A 69 -11.78 4.69 -12.61
N TYR A 70 -12.02 3.76 -11.68
CA TYR A 70 -11.12 2.64 -11.46
C TYR A 70 -11.38 1.53 -12.47
N THR A 71 -10.30 1.00 -13.04
CA THR A 71 -10.37 -0.19 -13.90
C THR A 71 -10.49 -1.45 -13.04
N ASP A 72 -10.85 -2.56 -13.68
CA ASP A 72 -10.89 -3.86 -12.98
C ASP A 72 -9.51 -4.28 -12.47
N GLU A 73 -8.45 -3.90 -13.16
CA GLU A 73 -7.06 -4.10 -12.73
C GLU A 73 -6.72 -3.26 -11.49
N ASP A 74 -7.13 -1.97 -11.48
CA ASP A 74 -6.99 -1.10 -10.32
C ASP A 74 -7.67 -1.74 -9.10
N VAL A 75 -8.93 -2.18 -9.25
CA VAL A 75 -9.71 -2.81 -8.17
C VAL A 75 -9.10 -4.14 -7.72
N GLN A 76 -8.55 -4.95 -8.62
CA GLN A 76 -7.85 -6.19 -8.25
C GLN A 76 -6.61 -5.89 -7.40
N HIS A 77 -5.81 -4.90 -7.77
CA HIS A 77 -4.66 -4.49 -6.99
C HIS A 77 -5.07 -3.89 -5.64
N MET A 78 -6.09 -3.03 -5.63
CA MET A 78 -6.67 -2.46 -4.40
C MET A 78 -7.11 -3.54 -3.42
N ARG A 79 -7.73 -4.62 -3.90
CA ARG A 79 -8.13 -5.76 -3.05
C ARG A 79 -6.93 -6.38 -2.34
N ARG A 80 -5.81 -6.52 -3.06
CA ARG A 80 -4.54 -7.03 -2.49
C ARG A 80 -3.99 -6.08 -1.44
N VAL A 81 -3.95 -4.78 -1.73
CA VAL A 81 -3.45 -3.73 -0.82
C VAL A 81 -4.29 -3.66 0.46
N ALA A 82 -5.61 -3.58 0.33
CA ALA A 82 -6.54 -3.56 1.45
C ALA A 82 -6.40 -4.79 2.34
N ALA A 83 -6.32 -5.99 1.75
CA ALA A 83 -6.14 -7.23 2.49
C ALA A 83 -4.78 -7.27 3.22
N TYR A 84 -3.71 -6.79 2.56
CA TYR A 84 -2.39 -6.69 3.15
C TYR A 84 -2.40 -5.76 4.37
N ASN A 85 -2.85 -4.52 4.20
CA ASN A 85 -2.85 -3.50 5.24
C ASN A 85 -3.69 -3.95 6.44
N LYS A 86 -4.92 -4.45 6.21
CA LYS A 86 -5.77 -4.93 7.31
C LYS A 86 -5.15 -6.05 8.12
N ARG A 87 -4.55 -7.04 7.45
CA ARG A 87 -3.89 -8.16 8.15
C ARG A 87 -2.72 -7.68 9.00
N HIS A 88 -1.87 -6.80 8.45
CA HIS A 88 -0.69 -6.33 9.16
C HIS A 88 -1.05 -5.36 10.29
N LEU A 89 -2.02 -4.48 10.08
CA LEU A 89 -2.51 -3.58 11.13
C LEU A 89 -3.17 -4.32 12.30
N ALA A 90 -3.89 -5.42 12.02
CA ALA A 90 -4.47 -6.26 13.07
C ALA A 90 -3.43 -7.05 13.86
N GLN A 91 -2.25 -7.30 13.28
CA GLN A 91 -1.18 -8.09 13.88
C GLN A 91 -0.14 -7.24 14.62
N GLU A 92 -0.15 -5.91 14.46
CA GLU A 92 0.95 -5.05 14.88
C GLU A 92 0.52 -3.87 15.75
N GLU A 93 0.55 -4.06 17.07
CA GLU A 93 0.70 -2.93 18.00
C GLU A 93 2.09 -2.25 17.85
N LYS A 94 3.11 -3.01 17.39
CA LYS A 94 4.51 -2.55 17.27
C LYS A 94 4.79 -1.60 16.12
N ALA A 95 4.07 -1.68 14.98
CA ALA A 95 4.24 -0.76 13.85
C ALA A 95 4.04 0.72 14.24
N LYS A 96 3.19 0.98 15.24
CA LYS A 96 2.94 2.32 15.79
C LYS A 96 4.06 2.79 16.72
N GLN A 97 4.92 1.90 17.21
CA GLN A 97 5.92 2.18 18.24
C GLN A 97 7.35 2.26 17.69
N ASP A 98 7.67 1.53 16.61
CA ASP A 98 9.02 1.49 16.03
C ASP A 98 9.03 1.71 14.50
N THR A 99 9.47 2.90 14.08
CA THR A 99 9.62 3.30 12.67
C THR A 99 10.81 2.65 11.95
N ASN A 100 11.70 1.98 12.68
CA ASN A 100 12.80 1.21 12.08
C ASN A 100 12.44 -0.26 11.85
N SER A 101 11.29 -0.71 12.38
CA SER A 101 10.80 -2.07 12.20
C SER A 101 10.56 -2.43 10.74
N ARG A 102 10.72 -3.73 10.41
CA ARG A 102 10.42 -4.25 9.06
C ARG A 102 8.95 -4.05 8.70
N SER A 103 8.06 -4.15 9.68
CA SER A 103 6.63 -3.98 9.47
C SER A 103 6.26 -2.54 9.15
N TYR A 104 6.75 -1.55 9.90
CA TYR A 104 6.51 -0.14 9.58
C TYR A 104 6.95 0.20 8.15
N LYS A 105 8.20 -0.15 7.81
CA LYS A 105 8.75 0.05 6.47
C LYS A 105 7.90 -0.65 5.40
N SER A 106 7.43 -1.86 5.71
CA SER A 106 6.60 -2.61 4.79
C SER A 106 5.23 -1.95 4.59
N LEU A 107 4.51 -1.59 5.66
CA LEU A 107 3.23 -0.88 5.57
C LEU A 107 3.34 0.39 4.73
N LYS A 108 4.44 1.14 4.85
CA LYS A 108 4.70 2.31 3.98
C LYS A 108 4.85 1.94 2.51
N ASN A 109 5.52 0.83 2.17
CA ASN A 109 5.54 0.33 0.78
C ASN A 109 4.12 0.00 0.27
N TRP A 110 3.19 -0.31 1.16
CA TRP A 110 1.77 -0.55 0.85
C TRP A 110 0.87 0.69 1.04
N GLY A 111 1.46 1.89 1.10
CA GLY A 111 0.74 3.16 1.14
C GLY A 111 0.13 3.51 2.51
N HIS A 112 0.50 2.79 3.57
CA HIS A 112 0.05 3.05 4.93
C HIS A 112 1.21 3.52 5.82
N ASP A 113 1.14 4.75 6.31
CA ASP A 113 2.01 5.25 7.36
C ASP A 113 1.36 5.06 8.73
N ALA A 114 1.89 4.16 9.54
CA ALA A 114 1.35 3.85 10.87
C ALA A 114 1.54 4.99 11.89
N GLN A 115 2.35 6.01 11.57
CA GLN A 115 2.47 7.24 12.39
C GLN A 115 1.43 8.30 12.01
N LYS A 116 0.74 8.16 10.88
CA LYS A 116 -0.38 9.04 10.54
C LYS A 116 -1.62 8.59 11.28
N SER A 117 -2.20 9.51 12.06
CA SER A 117 -3.56 9.37 12.56
C SER A 117 -4.53 9.27 11.38
N ALA A 118 -5.51 8.37 11.49
CA ALA A 118 -6.60 8.22 10.53
C ALA A 118 -7.58 9.40 10.59
#